data_AF-A0A199V5B1-F1
#
_entry.id   AF-A0A199V5B1-F1
#
_cell.length_a   1.000
_cell.length_b   1.000
_cell.length_c   1.000
_cell.angle_alpha   90.00
_cell.angle_beta   90.00
_cell.angle_gamma   90.00
#
_symmetry.space_group_name_H-M   'P 1'
#
loop_
_entity.id
_entity.type
_entity.pdbx_description
1 polymer ?
#
loop_
_entity_poly.entity_id
_entity_poly.type
_entity_poly.pdbx_seq_one_letter_code
_entity_poly.pdbx_strand_id
1 'polypeptide(L)'
;EITGGRGVDVAVEALGKPQTFMQCTKSVCDGGKAVMIGLASTNVMGEVDITRLVRRQIKSSVHMVRGEARSSPGGEACRDGHLQPSKSVSRNANSRGK
;
A
#
# COMPACT_ATOMS: atom_id res chain seq x y z
N GLU A 1 -0.63 -4.61 -21.84
CA GLU A 1 -1.10 -4.59 -20.44
C GLU A 1 -0.04 -5.28 -19.56
N ILE A 2 0.35 -4.72 -18.40
CA ILE A 2 1.56 -5.15 -17.64
C ILE A 2 1.47 -6.60 -17.11
N THR A 3 0.28 -7.05 -16.71
CA THR A 3 0.07 -8.39 -16.12
C THR A 3 -0.62 -9.38 -17.06
N GLY A 4 -0.92 -8.94 -18.30
CA GLY A 4 -1.68 -9.73 -19.27
C GLY A 4 -3.09 -10.12 -18.77
N GLY A 5 -3.79 -9.20 -18.10
CA GLY A 5 -5.15 -9.42 -17.58
C GLY A 5 -5.25 -10.27 -16.31
N ARG A 6 -4.15 -10.82 -15.79
CA ARG A 6 -4.17 -11.75 -14.64
C ARG A 6 -4.30 -11.05 -13.28
N GLY A 7 -4.02 -9.75 -13.22
CA GLY A 7 -3.83 -9.03 -11.94
C GLY A 7 -2.42 -9.21 -11.37
N VAL A 8 -2.17 -8.58 -10.22
CA VAL A 8 -0.87 -8.61 -9.52
C VAL A 8 -0.85 -9.68 -8.42
N ASP A 9 0.33 -10.23 -8.12
CA ASP A 9 0.48 -11.17 -7.01
C ASP A 9 0.27 -10.49 -5.65
N VAL A 10 0.69 -9.23 -5.54
CA VAL A 10 0.53 -8.39 -4.35
C VAL A 10 0.07 -7.00 -4.74
N ALA A 11 -0.99 -6.50 -4.09
CA ALA A 11 -1.43 -5.11 -4.18
C ALA A 11 -1.34 -4.44 -2.80
N VAL A 12 -0.89 -3.18 -2.76
CA VAL A 12 -0.76 -2.39 -1.52
C VAL A 12 -1.69 -1.19 -1.57
N GLU A 13 -2.60 -1.10 -0.60
CA GLU A 13 -3.46 0.06 -0.35
C GLU A 13 -2.76 0.98 0.65
N ALA A 14 -2.44 2.21 0.25
CA ALA A 14 -1.69 3.18 1.06
C ALA A 14 -2.40 4.53 1.22
N LEU A 15 -3.66 4.66 0.77
CA LEU A 15 -4.41 5.93 0.79
C LEU A 15 -5.52 5.96 1.84
N GLY A 16 -6.05 4.80 2.27
CA GLY A 16 -7.11 4.71 3.27
C GLY A 16 -8.48 5.18 2.78
N LYS A 17 -8.76 5.08 1.46
CA LYS A 17 -10.06 5.49 0.87
C LYS A 17 -10.88 4.26 0.45
N PRO A 18 -12.22 4.28 0.56
CA PRO A 18 -13.06 3.15 0.13
C PRO A 18 -12.84 2.71 -1.32
N GLN A 19 -12.66 3.69 -2.22
CA GLN A 19 -12.44 3.44 -3.64
C GLN A 19 -11.11 2.71 -3.89
N THR A 20 -10.03 3.14 -3.23
CA THR A 20 -8.68 2.55 -3.40
C THR A 20 -8.59 1.19 -2.72
N PHE A 21 -9.35 1.00 -1.63
CA PHE A 21 -9.53 -0.30 -0.97
C PHE A 21 -10.17 -1.34 -1.90
N MET A 22 -11.29 -0.99 -2.54
CA MET A 22 -11.93 -1.86 -3.53
C MET A 22 -11.03 -2.11 -4.75
N GLN A 23 -10.34 -1.10 -5.24
CA GLN A 23 -9.41 -1.26 -6.36
C GLN A 23 -8.25 -2.21 -6.00
N CYS A 24 -7.70 -2.09 -4.80
CA CYS A 24 -6.63 -2.97 -4.30
C CYS A 24 -7.08 -4.44 -4.30
N THR A 25 -8.23 -4.75 -3.69
CA THR A 25 -8.77 -6.12 -3.65
C THR A 25 -9.16 -6.66 -5.02
N LYS A 26 -9.54 -5.78 -5.96
CA LYS A 26 -9.88 -6.18 -7.34
C LYS A 26 -8.67 -6.34 -8.26
N SER A 27 -7.52 -5.78 -7.90
CA SER A 27 -6.31 -5.80 -8.73
C SER A 27 -5.48 -7.07 -8.55
N VAL A 28 -5.68 -7.80 -7.46
CA VAL A 28 -4.95 -9.04 -7.17
C VAL A 28 -5.46 -10.21 -8.00
N CYS A 29 -4.50 -11.04 -8.42
CA CYS A 29 -4.76 -12.34 -9.03
C CYS A 29 -5.38 -13.31 -8.01
N ASP A 30 -5.90 -14.42 -8.52
CA ASP A 30 -6.40 -15.51 -7.68
C ASP A 30 -5.24 -16.09 -6.85
N GLY A 31 -5.46 -16.28 -5.54
CA GLY A 31 -4.45 -16.69 -4.57
C GLY A 31 -3.53 -15.56 -4.09
N GLY A 32 -3.64 -14.37 -4.69
CA GLY A 32 -2.82 -13.20 -4.39
C GLY A 32 -3.12 -12.54 -3.05
N LYS A 33 -2.34 -11.51 -2.72
CA LYS A 33 -2.41 -10.80 -1.43
C LYS A 33 -2.73 -9.31 -1.58
N ALA A 34 -3.80 -8.87 -0.95
CA ALA A 34 -4.10 -7.46 -0.77
C ALA A 34 -3.62 -6.99 0.61
N VAL A 35 -2.74 -5.98 0.63
CA VAL A 35 -2.10 -5.46 1.84
C VAL A 35 -2.62 -4.06 2.12
N MET A 36 -3.19 -3.84 3.31
CA MET A 36 -3.76 -2.56 3.71
C MET A 36 -2.83 -1.87 4.70
N ILE A 37 -2.33 -0.69 4.33
CA ILE A 37 -1.45 0.16 5.16
C ILE A 37 -2.04 1.57 5.32
N GLY A 38 -2.86 2.04 4.37
CA GLY A 38 -3.50 3.33 4.43
C GLY A 38 -4.42 3.48 5.64
N LEU A 39 -4.23 4.56 6.40
CA LEU A 39 -5.09 4.91 7.52
C LEU A 39 -6.32 5.65 7.02
N ALA A 40 -7.49 5.04 7.19
CA ALA A 40 -8.76 5.68 6.91
C ALA A 40 -9.22 6.57 8.07
N SER A 41 -10.04 7.59 7.78
CA SER A 41 -10.78 8.33 8.81
C SER A 41 -11.71 7.40 9.58
N THR A 42 -12.14 7.83 10.77
CA THR A 42 -13.13 7.07 11.55
C THR A 42 -14.42 6.87 10.74
N ASN A 43 -15.06 5.71 10.93
CA ASN A 43 -16.32 5.33 10.27
C ASN A 43 -16.26 5.18 8.73
N VAL A 44 -15.07 5.06 8.15
CA VAL A 44 -14.91 4.74 6.72
C VAL A 44 -15.02 3.22 6.52
N MET A 45 -15.93 2.79 5.66
CA MET A 45 -16.12 1.38 5.32
C MET A 45 -15.45 1.03 4.00
N GLY A 46 -14.68 -0.06 3.98
CA GLY A 46 -14.12 -0.65 2.78
C GLY A 46 -14.95 -1.86 2.35
N GLU A 47 -15.50 -1.82 1.14
CA GLU A 47 -16.28 -2.94 0.60
C GLU A 47 -15.39 -4.04 0.01
N VAL A 48 -15.79 -5.29 0.20
CA VAL A 48 -15.14 -6.47 -0.39
C VAL A 48 -16.19 -7.40 -0.95
N ASP A 49 -15.97 -7.87 -2.18
CA ASP A 49 -16.76 -8.97 -2.74
C ASP A 49 -16.34 -10.29 -2.06
N ILE A 50 -17.19 -10.79 -1.17
CA ILE A 50 -16.96 -12.03 -0.41
C ILE A 50 -16.85 -13.24 -1.34
N THR A 51 -17.66 -13.29 -2.41
CA THR A 51 -17.63 -14.40 -3.37
C THR A 51 -16.30 -14.40 -4.10
N ARG A 52 -15.76 -13.23 -4.40
CA ARG A 52 -14.41 -13.12 -4.94
C ARG A 52 -13.36 -13.54 -3.93
N LEU A 53 -13.38 -12.98 -2.73
CA LEU A 53 -12.40 -13.25 -1.69
C LEU A 53 -12.27 -14.74 -1.39
N VAL A 54 -13.40 -15.43 -1.19
CA VAL A 54 -13.43 -16.85 -0.83
C VAL A 54 -13.06 -17.75 -2.01
N ARG A 55 -13.73 -17.60 -3.16
CA ARG A 55 -13.52 -18.53 -4.29
C ARG A 55 -12.14 -18.40 -4.92
N ARG A 56 -11.60 -17.18 -4.91
CA ARG A 56 -10.29 -16.89 -5.52
C ARG A 56 -9.17 -16.94 -4.47
N GLN A 57 -9.45 -17.40 -3.25
CA GLN A 57 -8.44 -17.58 -2.20
C GLN A 57 -7.58 -16.33 -1.95
N ILE A 58 -8.18 -15.14 -2.06
CA ILE A 58 -7.48 -13.87 -1.91
C ILE A 58 -7.19 -13.65 -0.41
N LYS A 59 -5.94 -13.32 -0.10
CA LYS A 59 -5.51 -13.06 1.28
C LYS A 59 -5.51 -11.56 1.54
N SER A 60 -6.29 -11.10 2.51
CA SER A 60 -6.28 -9.71 2.98
C SER A 60 -5.54 -9.61 4.31
N SER A 61 -4.52 -8.75 4.37
CA SER A 61 -3.75 -8.48 5.60
C SER A 61 -3.73 -6.99 5.88
N VAL A 62 -3.92 -6.63 7.15
CA VAL A 62 -3.82 -5.25 7.64
C VAL A 62 -2.51 -5.10 8.39
N HIS A 63 -1.74 -4.08 8.05
CA HIS A 63 -0.47 -3.78 8.72
C HIS A 63 -0.40 -2.31 9.11
N MET A 64 0.18 -2.04 10.27
CA MET A 64 0.61 -0.72 10.67
C MET A 64 2.12 -0.73 10.80
N VAL A 65 2.80 0.15 10.08
CA VAL A 65 4.25 0.31 10.18
C VAL A 65 4.54 1.62 10.89
N ARG A 66 5.32 1.57 11.99
CA ARG A 66 5.90 2.75 12.63
C ARG A 66 7.33 2.95 12.13
N GLY A 67 7.82 4.18 12.20
CA GLY A 67 9.23 4.46 11.91
C GLY A 67 10.14 3.71 12.89
N GLU A 68 11.11 2.96 12.36
CA GLU A 68 12.05 2.15 13.13
C GLU A 68 13.48 2.72 13.11
N ALA A 69 14.33 2.18 13.99
CA ALA A 69 15.72 2.63 14.17
C ALA A 69 16.60 2.40 12.92
N ARG A 70 17.79 3.02 12.87
CA ARG A 70 18.73 2.85 11.74
C ARG A 70 19.26 1.41 11.55
N SER A 71 19.19 0.59 12.59
CA SER A 71 19.54 -0.83 12.53
C SER A 71 18.40 -1.71 12.02
N SER A 72 17.21 -1.15 11.79
CA SER A 72 16.10 -1.88 11.17
C SER A 72 16.42 -2.23 9.70
N PRO A 73 15.71 -3.20 9.09
CA PRO A 73 15.88 -3.52 7.68
C PRO A 73 15.75 -2.28 6.76
N GLY A 74 14.87 -1.34 7.09
CA GLY A 74 14.74 -0.09 6.34
C GLY A 74 15.96 0.82 6.48
N GLY A 75 16.57 0.87 7.67
CA GLY A 75 17.81 1.61 7.90
C GLY A 75 19.03 0.97 7.23
N GLU A 76 19.09 -0.36 7.22
CA GLU A 76 20.11 -1.11 6.47
C GLU A 76 19.99 -0.88 4.97
N ALA A 77 18.78 -0.97 4.40
CA ALA A 77 18.54 -0.65 2.99
C ALA A 77 18.93 0.79 2.62
N CYS A 78 18.85 1.73 3.57
CA CYS A 78 19.38 3.09 3.36
C CYS A 78 20.91 3.12 3.35
N ARG A 79 21.57 2.39 4.26
CA ARG A 79 23.04 2.31 4.34
C ARG A 79 23.64 1.67 3.09
N ASP A 80 23.00 0.61 2.59
CA ASP A 80 23.44 -0.14 1.42
C ASP A 80 23.04 0.53 0.10
N GLY A 81 22.36 1.68 0.16
CA GLY A 81 21.99 2.48 -1.00
C GLY A 81 20.77 1.97 -1.79
N HIS A 82 20.11 0.91 -1.33
CA HIS A 82 18.87 0.38 -1.92
C HIS A 82 17.67 1.31 -1.73
N LEU A 83 17.67 2.15 -0.69
CA LEU A 83 16.63 3.14 -0.42
C LEU A 83 17.23 4.54 -0.24
N GLN A 84 16.64 5.55 -0.89
CA GLN A 84 17.07 6.95 -0.80
C GLN A 84 15.91 7.85 -0.38
N PRO A 85 15.55 7.92 0.91
CA PRO A 85 14.38 8.68 1.38
C PRO A 85 14.47 10.19 1.09
N SER A 86 15.68 10.72 0.96
CA SER A 86 15.93 12.12 0.62
C SER A 86 15.30 12.54 -0.71
N LYS A 87 15.12 11.61 -1.67
CA LYS A 87 14.47 11.88 -2.95
C LYS A 87 12.97 12.15 -2.83
N SER A 88 12.33 11.70 -1.75
CA SER A 88 10.91 11.96 -1.48
C SER A 88 10.67 13.31 -0.81
N VAL A 89 11.72 14.04 -0.44
CA VAL A 89 11.60 15.35 0.22
C VAL A 89 11.41 16.43 -0.84
N SER A 90 10.21 17.00 -0.88
CA SER A 90 9.89 18.19 -1.69
C SER A 90 9.41 19.33 -0.79
N ARG A 91 9.72 20.58 -1.14
CA ARG A 91 9.16 21.78 -0.50
C ARG A 91 8.31 22.56 -1.49
N ASN A 92 7.18 23.08 -1.05
CA ASN A 92 6.39 23.99 -1.86
C ASN A 92 7.15 25.31 -2.04
N ALA A 93 7.38 25.74 -3.28
CA ALA A 93 8.07 27.00 -3.57
C ALA A 93 7.31 28.24 -3.05
N ASN A 94 6.00 28.11 -2.84
CA ASN A 94 5.13 29.22 -2.42
C ASN A 94 5.14 29.51 -0.91
N SER A 95 5.96 28.81 -0.12
CA SER A 95 6.06 29.02 1.33
C SER A 95 7.16 30.01 1.75
N ARG A 96 7.75 30.76 0.81
CA ARG A 96 8.77 31.80 1.07
C ARG A 96 8.17 33.21 1.06
N GLY A 97 7.11 33.44 1.83
CA GLY A 97 6.44 34.74 1.86
C GLY A 97 5.43 34.87 3.00
N LYS A 98 5.94 34.97 4.23
CA LYS A 98 5.39 35.78 5.32
C LYS A 98 6.54 36.30 6.16
#